data_AF-A0A1E7EVS4-F1
#
_entry.id   AF-A0A1E7EVS4-F1
#
_cell.length_a   1.000
_cell.length_b   1.000
_cell.length_c   1.000
_cell.angle_alpha   90.00
_cell.angle_beta   90.00
_cell.angle_gamma   90.00
#
_symmetry.space_group_name_H-M   'P 1'
#
loop_
_entity.id
_entity.type
_entity.pdbx_description
1 polymer ?
#
loop_
_entity_poly.entity_id
_entity_poly.type
_entity_poly.pdbx_seq_one_letter_code
_entity_poly.pdbx_strand_id
1 'polypeptide(L)'
;FRCCNKFGESLMHLACRRGRTDMVQFLIEELNATDNDTTTNEDTNNGTSLAATTRARARQVLSIRDDYNKTPFHDACWTTTPNFALIDLLLKYVPEQLLMKDVRNKTPFDYVQQRDYAAWLRFIWERKSLF
;
A
#
# COMPACT_ATOMS: atom_id res chain seq x y z
N PHE A 1 11.63 2.35 -16.53
CA PHE A 1 12.24 1.12 -15.97
C PHE A 1 11.37 0.62 -14.81
N ARG A 2 10.96 -0.65 -14.79
CA ARG A 2 10.37 -1.28 -13.60
C ARG A 2 11.52 -1.91 -12.81
N CYS A 3 11.88 -1.34 -11.66
CA CYS A 3 12.88 -1.92 -10.77
C CYS A 3 12.22 -3.04 -9.95
N CYS A 4 12.25 -4.25 -10.49
CA CYS A 4 11.69 -5.44 -9.86
C CYS A 4 12.65 -6.63 -9.97
N ASN A 5 12.42 -7.65 -9.13
CA ASN A 5 13.13 -8.91 -9.24
C ASN A 5 12.55 -9.77 -10.39
N LYS A 6 13.04 -11.01 -10.53
CA LYS A 6 12.61 -11.96 -11.57
C LYS A 6 11.13 -12.41 -11.51
N PHE A 7 10.39 -12.01 -10.49
CA PHE A 7 8.98 -12.33 -10.28
C PHE A 7 8.10 -11.07 -10.37
N GLY A 8 8.65 -9.93 -10.81
CA GLY A 8 7.93 -8.67 -10.83
C GLY A 8 7.76 -8.01 -9.45
N GLU A 9 8.31 -8.61 -8.37
CA GLU A 9 8.25 -8.02 -7.04
C GLU A 9 9.16 -6.78 -6.99
N SER A 10 8.56 -5.62 -6.77
CA SER A 10 9.28 -4.38 -6.49
C SER A 10 9.78 -4.32 -5.04
N LEU A 11 10.57 -3.29 -4.71
CA LEU A 11 10.98 -3.00 -3.34
C LEU A 11 9.80 -2.88 -2.36
N MET A 12 8.66 -2.34 -2.82
CA MET A 12 7.45 -2.15 -2.02
C MET A 12 6.78 -3.50 -1.67
N HIS A 13 6.73 -4.45 -2.61
CA HIS A 13 6.29 -5.83 -2.34
C HIS A 13 7.15 -6.47 -1.23
N LEU A 14 8.47 -6.35 -1.38
CA LEU A 14 9.43 -6.88 -0.42
C LEU A 14 9.31 -6.22 0.97
N ALA A 15 9.06 -4.91 1.04
CA ALA A 15 8.85 -4.20 2.28
C ALA A 15 7.57 -4.66 3.00
N CYS A 16 6.47 -4.82 2.25
CA CYS A 16 5.21 -5.32 2.77
C CYS A 16 5.31 -6.76 3.28
N ARG A 17 5.92 -7.67 2.51
CA ARG A 17 6.10 -9.08 2.90
C ARG A 17 6.91 -9.24 4.18
N ARG A 18 7.84 -8.33 4.43
CA ARG A 18 8.67 -8.31 5.64
C ARG A 18 8.03 -7.55 6.79
N GLY A 19 6.87 -6.91 6.59
CA GLY A 19 6.19 -6.13 7.62
C GLY A 19 6.99 -4.89 8.07
N ARG A 20 7.84 -4.31 7.21
CA ARG A 20 8.67 -3.15 7.58
C ARG A 20 7.90 -1.85 7.35
N THR A 21 7.03 -1.50 8.30
CA THR A 21 6.15 -0.32 8.22
C THR A 21 6.94 0.97 7.97
N ASP A 22 8.06 1.17 8.66
CA ASP A 22 8.89 2.38 8.52
C ASP A 22 9.46 2.53 7.11
N MET A 23 9.88 1.42 6.49
CA MET A 23 10.35 1.45 5.10
C MET A 23 9.22 1.79 4.13
N VAL A 24 8.02 1.28 4.38
CA VAL A 24 6.84 1.61 3.56
C VAL A 24 6.49 3.08 3.70
N GLN A 25 6.50 3.60 4.92
CA GLN A 25 6.26 5.01 5.21
C GLN A 25 7.29 5.89 4.48
N PHE A 26 8.57 5.57 4.64
CA PHE A 26 9.66 6.27 3.96
C PHE A 26 9.51 6.27 2.43
N LEU A 27 9.20 5.12 1.84
CA LEU A 27 8.99 5.02 0.38
C LEU A 27 7.80 5.86 -0.10
N ILE A 28 6.76 6.01 0.73
CA ILE A 28 5.61 6.88 0.44
C ILE A 28 6.01 8.35 0.59
N GLU A 29 6.84 8.69 1.58
CA GLU A 29 7.24 10.05 1.93
C GLU A 29 8.27 10.65 0.97
N GLU A 30 9.34 9.92 0.65
CA GLU A 30 10.44 10.40 -0.21
C GLU A 30 9.95 10.77 -1.62
N LEU A 31 8.91 10.09 -2.10
CA LEU A 31 8.31 10.38 -3.40
C LEU A 31 7.43 11.64 -3.39
N ASN A 32 7.17 12.23 -2.21
CA ASN A 32 6.57 13.55 -2.09
C ASN A 32 7.63 14.68 -2.03
N ALA A 33 8.87 14.36 -1.69
CA ALA A 33 9.95 15.33 -1.46
C ALA A 33 10.78 15.63 -2.73
N THR A 34 10.44 15.08 -3.88
CA THR A 34 11.12 15.33 -5.16
C THR A 34 10.48 16.45 -6.00
N ASP A 35 9.36 17.03 -5.56
CA ASP A 35 8.66 18.08 -6.31
C ASP A 35 9.18 19.51 -5.98
N ASN A 36 10.21 19.64 -5.13
CA ASN A 36 10.74 20.92 -4.65
C ASN A 36 11.76 21.58 -5.60
N ASP A 37 12.11 20.95 -6.73
CA ASP A 37 13.16 21.47 -7.63
C ASP A 37 12.69 21.79 -9.07
N THR A 38 11.39 21.79 -9.34
CA THR A 38 10.85 22.44 -10.54
C THR A 38 10.48 23.88 -10.21
N THR A 39 11.47 24.76 -10.36
CA THR A 39 11.37 26.15 -10.87
C THR A 39 10.10 26.93 -10.55
N THR A 40 10.29 28.00 -9.78
CA THR A 40 9.65 29.32 -9.94
C THR A 40 8.62 29.40 -11.07
N ASN A 41 7.35 29.64 -10.73
CA ASN A 41 6.65 30.84 -11.19
C ASN A 41 5.32 30.98 -10.43
N GLU A 42 5.02 32.24 -10.17
CA GLU A 42 3.89 32.79 -9.46
C GLU A 42 2.54 32.33 -10.04
N ASP A 43 1.50 32.51 -9.23
CA ASP A 43 0.09 32.31 -9.54
C ASP A 43 -0.39 30.86 -9.57
N THR A 44 -1.08 30.44 -8.50
CA THR A 44 -2.55 30.31 -8.52
C THR A 44 -3.02 29.88 -7.12
N ASN A 45 -4.02 30.59 -6.63
CA ASN A 45 -4.75 30.39 -5.37
C ASN A 45 -5.54 29.06 -5.33
N ASN A 46 -4.88 27.93 -5.47
CA ASN A 46 -5.52 26.62 -5.32
C ASN A 46 -4.92 25.92 -4.10
N GLY A 47 -5.57 26.12 -2.96
CA GLY A 47 -5.39 25.33 -1.72
C GLY A 47 -5.80 23.86 -1.91
N THR A 48 -5.25 23.20 -2.92
CA THR A 48 -5.29 21.76 -3.07
C THR A 48 -4.38 21.21 -1.98
N SER A 49 -5.01 20.88 -0.85
CA SER A 49 -4.38 20.38 0.37
C SER A 49 -3.22 19.44 0.02
N LEU A 50 -2.02 19.74 0.53
CA LEU A 50 -0.83 18.88 0.44
C LEU A 50 -1.20 17.40 0.67
N ALA A 51 -2.14 17.13 1.58
CA ALA A 51 -2.66 15.80 1.89
C ALA A 51 -3.38 15.09 0.72
N ALA A 52 -4.09 15.83 -0.14
CA ALA A 52 -4.74 15.28 -1.34
C ALA A 52 -3.70 14.89 -2.40
N THR A 53 -2.69 15.73 -2.60
CA THR A 53 -1.56 15.46 -3.52
C THR A 53 -0.71 14.28 -3.01
N THR A 54 -0.38 14.25 -1.72
CA THR A 54 0.30 13.12 -1.07
C THR A 54 -0.46 11.82 -1.24
N ARG A 55 -1.79 11.83 -1.09
CA ARG A 55 -2.62 10.64 -1.27
C ARG A 55 -2.58 10.13 -2.71
N ALA A 56 -2.67 11.01 -3.71
CA ALA A 56 -2.63 10.62 -5.12
C ALA A 56 -1.28 9.99 -5.50
N ARG A 57 -0.16 10.58 -5.07
CA ARG A 57 1.19 10.05 -5.30
C ARG A 57 1.41 8.72 -4.58
N ALA A 58 1.04 8.64 -3.31
CA ALA A 58 1.11 7.39 -2.54
C ALA A 58 0.33 6.25 -3.23
N ARG A 59 -0.88 6.55 -3.75
CA ARG A 59 -1.67 5.57 -4.53
C ARG A 59 -0.93 5.10 -5.77
N GLN A 60 -0.27 5.98 -6.51
CA GLN A 60 0.48 5.60 -7.70
C GLN A 60 1.58 4.58 -7.39
N VAL A 61 2.30 4.79 -6.29
CA VAL A 61 3.41 3.92 -5.84
C VAL A 61 2.90 2.59 -5.31
N LEU A 62 1.74 2.59 -4.67
CA LEU A 62 1.09 1.40 -4.13
C LEU A 62 0.31 0.61 -5.18
N SER A 63 -0.08 1.22 -6.31
CA SER A 63 -0.85 0.58 -7.40
C SER A 63 -0.05 -0.40 -8.26
N ILE A 64 1.18 -0.71 -7.84
CA ILE A 64 2.03 -1.69 -8.49
C ILE A 64 1.50 -3.12 -8.34
N ARG A 65 1.90 -3.97 -9.29
CA ARG A 65 1.58 -5.39 -9.31
C ARG A 65 2.80 -6.21 -9.70
N ASP A 66 2.96 -7.37 -9.08
CA ASP A 66 3.93 -8.38 -9.50
C ASP A 66 3.44 -9.16 -10.73
N ASP A 67 4.21 -10.15 -11.18
CA ASP A 67 3.86 -10.98 -12.34
C ASP A 67 2.64 -11.90 -12.09
N TYR A 68 2.24 -12.08 -10.83
CA TYR A 68 1.05 -12.80 -10.40
C TYR A 68 -0.15 -11.85 -10.17
N ASN A 69 -0.08 -10.59 -10.59
CA ASN A 69 -1.06 -9.54 -10.31
C ASN A 69 -1.29 -9.25 -8.82
N LYS A 70 -0.42 -9.74 -7.94
CA LYS A 70 -0.47 -9.44 -6.52
C LYS A 70 -0.08 -8.00 -6.30
N THR A 71 -0.80 -7.37 -5.38
CA THR A 71 -0.51 -6.02 -4.89
C THR A 71 0.36 -6.10 -3.63
N PRO A 72 0.99 -5.00 -3.19
CA PRO A 72 1.67 -4.95 -1.90
C PRO A 72 0.77 -5.37 -0.71
N PHE A 73 -0.55 -5.22 -0.85
CA PHE A 73 -1.52 -5.70 0.14
C PHE A 73 -1.55 -7.22 0.28
N HIS A 74 -1.41 -7.97 -0.82
CA HIS A 74 -1.31 -9.43 -0.77
C HIS A 74 -0.10 -9.87 0.05
N ASP A 75 1.05 -9.21 -0.16
CA ASP A 75 2.28 -9.50 0.57
C ASP A 75 2.18 -9.12 2.05
N ALA A 76 1.49 -8.02 2.38
CA ALA A 76 1.28 -7.61 3.78
C ALA A 76 0.38 -8.61 4.54
N CYS A 77 -0.60 -9.22 3.86
CA CYS A 77 -1.45 -10.26 4.42
C CYS A 77 -0.76 -11.64 4.51
N TRP A 78 0.22 -11.90 3.63
CA TRP A 78 0.96 -13.16 3.62
C TRP A 78 2.13 -13.16 4.62
N THR A 79 1.81 -13.09 5.92
CA THR A 79 2.79 -12.99 7.01
C THR A 79 2.50 -13.98 8.13
N THR A 80 3.53 -14.32 8.92
CA THR A 80 3.41 -15.26 10.05
C THR A 80 2.60 -14.68 11.22
N THR A 81 2.69 -13.36 11.39
CA THR A 81 2.02 -12.58 12.44
C THR A 81 1.47 -11.30 11.80
N PRO A 82 0.19 -10.95 12.00
CA PRO A 82 -0.39 -9.76 11.40
C PRO A 82 0.34 -8.48 11.83
N ASN A 83 0.77 -7.66 10.87
CA ASN A 83 1.25 -6.32 11.14
C ASN A 83 0.13 -5.31 10.84
N PHE A 84 -0.77 -5.12 11.80
CA PHE A 84 -1.92 -4.24 11.64
C PHE A 84 -1.56 -2.77 11.42
N ALA A 85 -0.40 -2.30 11.91
CA ALA A 85 0.06 -0.93 11.64
C ALA A 85 0.39 -0.73 10.16
N LEU A 86 1.01 -1.72 9.52
CA LEU A 86 1.23 -1.72 8.07
C LEU A 86 -0.10 -1.77 7.31
N ILE A 87 -1.05 -2.60 7.76
CA ILE A 87 -2.36 -2.71 7.11
C ILE A 87 -3.13 -1.38 7.22
N ASP A 88 -3.10 -0.72 8.37
CA ASP A 88 -3.66 0.62 8.56
C ASP A 88 -3.06 1.64 7.58
N LEU A 89 -1.74 1.60 7.43
CA LEU A 89 -1.03 2.46 6.50
C LEU A 89 -1.49 2.23 5.06
N LEU A 90 -1.62 0.97 4.63
CA LEU A 90 -2.10 0.64 3.29
C LEU A 90 -3.57 1.03 3.09
N LEU A 91 -4.45 0.77 4.07
CA LEU A 91 -5.88 1.14 4.01
C LEU A 91 -6.08 2.66 3.93
N LYS A 92 -5.20 3.45 4.53
CA LYS A 92 -5.24 4.92 4.44
C LYS A 92 -5.10 5.45 3.01
N TYR A 93 -4.35 4.74 2.17
CA TYR A 93 -4.03 5.17 0.81
C TYR A 93 -4.76 4.38 -0.27
N VAL A 94 -4.87 3.05 -0.15
CA VAL A 94 -5.38 2.13 -1.19
C VAL A 94 -6.33 1.05 -0.61
N PRO A 95 -7.45 1.44 0.03
CA PRO A 95 -8.36 0.48 0.67
C PRO A 95 -8.96 -0.53 -0.31
N GLU A 96 -9.15 -0.15 -1.58
CA GLU A 96 -9.68 -1.02 -2.63
C GLU A 96 -8.81 -2.27 -2.90
N GLN A 97 -7.52 -2.22 -2.56
CA GLN A 97 -6.62 -3.35 -2.79
C GLN A 97 -6.96 -4.56 -1.93
N LEU A 98 -7.67 -4.36 -0.80
CA LEU A 98 -8.13 -5.45 0.05
C LEU A 98 -9.05 -6.44 -0.69
N LEU A 99 -9.74 -5.98 -1.74
CA LEU A 99 -10.69 -6.78 -2.53
C LEU A 99 -10.15 -7.19 -3.91
N MET A 100 -8.96 -6.74 -4.29
CA MET A 100 -8.38 -7.06 -5.59
C MET A 100 -7.93 -8.51 -5.63
N LYS A 101 -8.21 -9.19 -6.75
CA LYS A 101 -7.79 -10.58 -6.97
C LYS A 101 -6.48 -10.64 -7.74
N ASP A 102 -5.64 -11.60 -7.35
CA ASP A 102 -4.46 -12.03 -8.11
C ASP A 102 -4.83 -12.96 -9.29
N VAL A 103 -3.84 -13.45 -10.03
CA VAL A 103 -4.07 -14.41 -11.14
C VAL A 103 -4.69 -15.73 -10.71
N ARG A 104 -4.67 -16.08 -9.42
CA ARG A 104 -5.29 -17.28 -8.84
C ARG A 104 -6.71 -17.02 -8.34
N ASN A 105 -7.28 -15.85 -8.64
CA ASN A 105 -8.55 -15.36 -8.11
C ASN A 105 -8.57 -15.24 -6.57
N LYS A 106 -7.40 -15.07 -5.95
CA LYS A 106 -7.27 -14.90 -4.50
C LYS A 106 -7.12 -13.43 -4.16
N THR A 107 -7.87 -12.99 -3.17
CA THR A 107 -7.74 -11.67 -2.53
C THR A 107 -6.64 -11.70 -1.48
N PRO A 108 -6.13 -10.55 -0.99
CA PRO A 108 -5.18 -10.53 0.11
C PRO A 108 -5.65 -11.30 1.35
N PHE A 109 -6.94 -11.22 1.68
CA PHE A 109 -7.49 -11.90 2.85
C PHE A 109 -7.42 -13.43 2.74
N ASP A 110 -7.46 -13.98 1.51
CA ASP A 110 -7.31 -15.43 1.29
C ASP A 110 -5.90 -15.94 1.66
N TYR A 111 -4.91 -15.05 1.82
CA TYR A 111 -3.55 -15.39 2.21
C TYR A 111 -3.30 -15.26 3.72
N VAL A 112 -4.27 -14.74 4.48
CA VAL A 112 -4.19 -14.67 5.94
C VAL A 112 -4.23 -16.08 6.53
N GLN A 113 -3.50 -16.29 7.61
CA GLN A 113 -3.54 -17.56 8.32
C GLN A 113 -4.83 -17.74 9.11
N GLN A 114 -5.41 -18.94 9.01
CA GLN A 114 -6.68 -19.28 9.67
C GLN A 114 -6.71 -18.99 11.18
N ARG A 115 -5.58 -19.20 11.87
CA ARG A 115 -5.46 -18.92 13.33
C ARG A 115 -5.65 -17.44 13.67
N ASP A 116 -5.35 -16.54 12.73
CA ASP A 116 -5.39 -15.09 12.93
C ASP A 116 -6.71 -14.48 12.45
N TYR A 117 -7.64 -15.29 11.90
CA TYR A 117 -8.92 -14.81 11.37
C TYR A 117 -9.72 -14.01 12.39
N ALA A 118 -9.75 -14.43 13.66
CA ALA A 118 -10.47 -13.70 14.70
C ALA A 118 -9.90 -12.29 14.92
N ALA A 119 -8.58 -12.14 14.94
CA ALA A 119 -7.91 -10.86 15.08
C ALA A 119 -8.17 -9.95 13.86
N TRP A 120 -8.07 -10.52 12.66
CA TRP A 120 -8.33 -9.81 11.42
C TRP A 120 -9.79 -9.36 11.25
N LEU A 121 -10.76 -10.23 11.58
CA LEU A 121 -12.18 -9.89 11.53
C LEU A 121 -12.49 -8.74 12.50
N ARG A 122 -11.94 -8.79 13.73
CA ARG A 122 -12.05 -7.67 14.68
C ARG A 122 -11.44 -6.39 14.12
N PHE A 123 -10.22 -6.46 13.59
CA PHE A 123 -9.51 -5.31 13.03
C PHE A 123 -10.29 -4.65 11.88
N ILE A 124 -10.82 -5.44 10.95
CA ILE A 124 -11.61 -4.94 9.82
C ILE A 124 -12.96 -4.40 10.30
N TRP A 125 -13.61 -5.07 11.25
CA TRP A 125 -14.90 -4.64 11.81
C TRP A 125 -14.82 -3.27 12.48
N GLU A 126 -13.75 -3.01 13.23
CA GLU A 126 -13.45 -1.70 13.83
C GLU A 126 -13.26 -0.59 12.77
N ARG A 127 -13.02 -0.97 11.52
CA ARG A 127 -12.77 -0.08 10.36
C ARG A 127 -13.83 -0.18 9.28
N LYS A 128 -15.01 -0.73 9.59
CA LYS A 128 -16.10 -0.92 8.63
C LYS A 128 -16.55 0.36 7.91
N SER A 129 -16.27 1.54 8.47
CA SER A 129 -16.58 2.83 7.84
C SER A 129 -15.65 3.20 6.68
N LEU A 130 -14.55 2.47 6.49
CA LEU A 130 -13.62 2.67 5.37
C LEU A 130 -14.10 1.99 4.07
N PHE A 131 -15.17 1.19 4.14
CA PHE A 131 -15.66 0.33 3.06
C PHE A 131 -17.14 0.61 2.76
#